data_AF-A0A3S4RTZ4-F1
#
_entry.id   AF-A0A3S4RTZ4-F1
#
_cell.length_a   1.000
_cell.length_b   1.000
_cell.length_c   1.000
_cell.angle_alpha   90.00
_cell.angle_beta   90.00
_cell.angle_gamma   90.00
#
_symmetry.space_group_name_H-M   'P 1'
#
loop_
_entity.id
_entity.type
_entity.pdbx_description
1 polymer ?
#
loop_
_entity_poly.entity_id
_entity_poly.type
_entity_poly.pdbx_seq_one_letter_code
_entity_poly.pdbx_strand_id
1 'polypeptide(L)'
;MTAQKRFQDENKRLSEFETEVWVQCPLCSKKAVAKVDHQLGEAKLLCSNCGHVKTTTTETVVFGVKAKWIRSAEEYFGVQMWLQHPFKNNTFWAYNPAHLAYLEQYIAATLREHKDRSHFTLLEKLPKFYHESKNRTALLKIIAKLKSK
;
A
#
# COMPACT_ATOMS: atom_id res chain seq x y z
N MET A 1 -1.29 -35.03 1.70
CA MET A 1 -1.60 -34.17 2.86
C MET A 1 -1.13 -32.77 2.55
N THR A 2 -2.00 -31.91 2.01
CA THR A 2 -1.65 -30.53 1.66
C THR A 2 -1.56 -29.73 2.95
N ALA A 3 -0.36 -29.29 3.33
CA ALA A 3 -0.17 -28.42 4.48
C ALA A 3 -1.11 -27.20 4.34
N GLN A 4 -2.06 -27.07 5.26
CA GLN A 4 -2.97 -25.93 5.34
C GLN A 4 -2.13 -24.67 5.50
N LYS A 5 -2.16 -23.76 4.51
CA LYS A 5 -1.56 -22.43 4.65
C LYS A 5 -2.40 -21.65 5.67
N ARG A 6 -1.91 -21.64 6.91
CA ARG A 6 -2.47 -20.85 8.01
C ARG A 6 -1.86 -19.44 7.93
N PHE A 7 -2.70 -18.44 8.14
CA PHE A 7 -2.25 -17.06 8.31
C PHE A 7 -2.61 -16.59 9.72
N GLN A 8 -1.61 -16.02 10.38
CA GLN A 8 -1.74 -15.39 11.67
C GLN A 8 -1.76 -13.87 11.48
N ASP A 9 -2.81 -13.21 11.97
CA ASP A 9 -2.88 -11.75 11.91
C ASP A 9 -1.79 -11.11 12.78
N GLU A 10 -0.87 -10.38 12.14
CA GLU A 10 0.18 -9.59 12.79
C GLU A 10 -0.32 -8.25 13.35
N ASN A 11 -1.63 -7.97 13.28
CA ASN A 11 -2.26 -6.72 13.73
C ASN A 11 -1.71 -5.46 13.04
N LYS A 12 -1.20 -5.60 11.80
CA LYS A 12 -0.62 -4.49 11.05
C LYS A 12 -1.65 -3.44 10.69
N ARG A 13 -1.25 -2.17 10.73
CA ARG A 13 -2.04 -1.01 10.30
C ARG A 13 -1.62 -0.55 8.91
N LEU A 14 -2.54 0.10 8.21
CA LEU A 14 -2.24 0.68 6.90
C LEU A 14 -1.09 1.72 6.97
N SER A 15 -1.00 2.44 8.08
CA SER A 15 0.04 3.45 8.32
C SER A 15 1.46 2.89 8.39
N GLU A 16 1.62 1.59 8.61
CA GLU A 16 2.95 0.95 8.58
C GLU A 16 3.53 0.84 7.17
N PHE A 17 2.71 1.06 6.15
CA PHE A 17 3.10 0.91 4.75
C PHE A 17 3.04 2.22 3.96
N GLU A 18 2.52 3.31 4.53
CA GLU A 18 2.20 4.54 3.79
C GLU A 18 3.37 5.52 3.68
N THR A 19 4.44 5.33 4.47
CA THR A 19 5.61 6.22 4.47
C THR A 19 6.58 5.97 3.33
N GLU A 20 6.57 4.78 2.74
CA GLU A 20 7.30 4.45 1.50
C GLU A 20 6.34 3.80 0.51
N VAL A 21 6.10 4.48 -0.61
CA VAL A 21 5.12 4.07 -1.61
C VAL A 21 5.80 3.97 -2.98
N TRP A 22 5.58 2.84 -3.65
CA TRP A 22 5.95 2.67 -5.04
C TRP A 22 4.93 3.39 -5.92
N VAL A 23 5.40 4.32 -6.75
CA VAL A 23 4.57 5.22 -7.54
C VAL A 23 4.96 5.19 -9.01
N GLN A 24 4.07 5.65 -9.87
CA GLN A 24 4.38 5.92 -11.26
C GLN A 24 5.10 7.27 -11.38
N CYS A 25 6.30 7.26 -11.98
CA CYS A 25 7.04 8.50 -12.24
C CYS A 25 6.23 9.43 -13.15
N PRO A 26 6.06 10.71 -12.79
CA PRO A 26 5.31 11.66 -13.63
C PRO A 26 6.02 12.01 -14.95
N LEU A 27 7.34 11.77 -15.05
CA LEU A 27 8.11 12.11 -16.26
C LEU A 27 8.31 10.95 -17.22
N CYS A 28 8.57 9.74 -16.73
CA CYS A 28 8.87 8.59 -17.60
C CYS A 28 7.88 7.43 -17.47
N SER A 29 6.86 7.58 -16.62
CA SER A 29 5.82 6.57 -16.39
C SER A 29 6.32 5.20 -15.90
N LYS A 30 7.62 5.05 -15.58
CA LYS A 30 8.19 3.85 -14.94
C LYS A 30 8.13 3.96 -13.42
N LYS A 31 8.47 2.86 -12.74
CA LYS A 31 8.49 2.80 -11.28
C LYS A 31 9.40 3.89 -10.69
N ALA A 32 8.87 4.57 -9.68
CA ALA A 32 9.58 5.48 -8.80
C ALA A 32 9.19 5.15 -7.34
N VAL A 33 9.90 5.75 -6.39
CA VAL A 33 9.63 5.59 -4.96
C VAL A 33 9.38 6.97 -4.36
N ALA A 34 8.24 7.12 -3.69
CA ALA A 34 7.93 8.25 -2.84
C ALA A 34 8.16 7.85 -1.37
N LYS A 35 8.83 8.70 -0.60
CA LYS A 35 9.06 8.53 0.83
C LYS A 35 8.61 9.78 1.57
N VAL A 36 8.06 9.63 2.76
CA VAL A 36 7.75 10.74 3.65
C VAL A 36 8.31 10.48 5.05
N ASP A 37 8.89 11.53 5.62
CA ASP A 37 9.26 11.61 7.02
C ASP A 37 8.42 12.72 7.67
N HIS A 38 7.38 12.33 8.42
CA HIS A 38 6.50 13.28 9.09
C HIS A 38 7.17 13.99 10.28
N GLN A 39 8.24 13.42 10.85
CA GLN A 39 8.98 14.07 11.93
C GLN A 39 9.77 15.26 11.36
N LEU A 40 10.51 15.02 10.28
CA LEU A 40 11.24 16.05 9.54
C LEU A 40 10.32 16.99 8.74
N GLY A 41 9.09 16.55 8.47
CA GLY A 41 8.12 17.34 7.71
C GLY A 41 8.46 17.42 6.22
N GLU A 42 9.09 16.38 5.68
CA GLU A 42 9.58 16.33 4.30
C GLU A 42 9.11 15.05 3.60
N ALA A 43 8.71 15.18 2.33
CA ALA A 43 8.47 14.08 1.42
C ALA A 43 9.40 14.18 0.21
N LYS A 44 9.91 13.04 -0.27
CA LYS A 44 10.80 12.94 -1.42
C LYS A 44 10.36 11.84 -2.39
N LEU A 45 10.31 12.18 -3.68
CA LEU A 45 10.10 11.26 -4.80
C LEU A 45 11.40 11.09 -5.57
N LEU A 46 11.79 9.84 -5.82
CA LEU A 46 12.97 9.45 -6.58
C LEU A 46 12.62 8.44 -7.67
N CYS A 47 13.01 8.71 -8.91
CA CYS A 47 12.93 7.77 -10.01
C CYS A 47 14.32 7.30 -10.46
N SER A 48 14.65 6.04 -10.20
CA SER A 48 15.93 5.44 -10.63
C SER A 48 16.04 5.21 -12.15
N ASN A 49 14.95 5.33 -12.90
CA ASN A 49 14.97 5.09 -14.35
C ASN A 49 15.30 6.33 -15.18
N CYS A 50 14.82 7.51 -14.80
CA CYS A 50 15.10 8.76 -15.52
C CYS A 50 15.85 9.81 -14.67
N GLY A 51 16.14 9.51 -13.40
CA GLY A 51 16.83 10.42 -12.49
C GLY A 51 15.95 11.53 -11.92
N HIS A 52 14.63 11.52 -12.16
CA HIS A 52 13.73 12.53 -11.59
C HIS A 52 13.74 12.49 -10.05
N VAL A 53 13.97 13.66 -9.45
CA VAL A 53 13.89 13.88 -8.01
C VAL A 53 12.97 15.05 -7.73
N LYS A 54 12.08 14.92 -6.75
CA LYS A 54 11.25 16.01 -6.25
C LYS A 54 11.15 15.92 -4.73
N THR A 55 11.32 17.03 -4.05
CA THR A 55 11.17 17.14 -2.59
C THR A 55 10.09 18.19 -2.29
N THR A 56 9.26 17.95 -1.27
CA THR A 56 8.23 18.87 -0.81
C THR A 56 8.08 18.80 0.70
N THR A 57 7.55 19.86 1.31
CA THR A 57 7.19 19.84 2.73
C THR A 57 5.86 19.13 2.95
N THR A 58 5.70 18.52 4.12
CA THR A 58 4.40 18.02 4.62
C THR A 58 3.64 19.09 5.40
N GLU A 59 4.24 20.27 5.61
CA GLU A 59 3.58 21.39 6.26
C GLU A 59 2.54 22.01 5.33
N THR A 60 1.43 22.39 5.92
CA THR A 60 0.34 23.10 5.24
C THR A 60 -0.24 24.16 6.18
N VAL A 61 -1.01 25.09 5.62
CA VAL A 61 -1.71 26.11 6.38
C VAL A 61 -3.19 25.85 6.25
N VAL A 62 -3.85 25.54 7.38
CA VAL A 62 -5.29 25.32 7.44
C VAL A 62 -5.87 26.40 8.35
N PHE A 63 -6.75 27.25 7.81
CA PHE A 63 -7.33 28.40 8.52
C PHE A 63 -6.28 29.31 9.18
N GLY A 64 -5.16 29.57 8.50
CA GLY A 64 -4.07 30.41 9.03
C GLY A 64 -3.16 29.73 10.05
N VAL A 65 -3.42 28.48 10.42
CA VAL A 65 -2.61 27.70 11.37
C VAL A 65 -1.69 26.74 10.61
N LYS A 66 -0.40 26.76 10.92
CA LYS A 66 0.56 25.77 10.42
C LYS A 66 0.23 24.40 11.01
N ALA A 67 0.05 23.41 10.14
CA ALA A 67 -0.21 22.03 10.51
C ALA A 67 0.65 21.08 9.67
N LYS A 68 0.95 19.90 10.23
CA LYS A 68 1.53 18.81 9.47
C LYS A 68 0.39 17.97 8.89
N TRP A 69 0.28 17.93 7.57
CA TRP A 69 -0.62 16.98 6.93
C TRP A 69 0.01 15.60 7.00
N ILE A 70 -0.68 14.63 7.62
CA ILE A 70 -0.25 13.24 7.66
C ILE A 70 -1.02 12.50 6.56
N ARG A 71 -0.29 12.10 5.51
CA ARG A 71 -0.80 11.42 4.32
C ARG A 71 0.16 10.32 3.89
N SER A 72 -0.32 9.46 3.01
CA SER A 72 0.53 8.51 2.30
C SER A 72 1.54 9.24 1.39
N ALA A 73 2.71 8.64 1.14
CA ALA A 73 3.81 9.32 0.46
C ALA A 73 3.45 9.79 -0.96
N GLU A 74 2.58 9.08 -1.68
CA GLU A 74 2.15 9.45 -3.04
C GLU A 74 1.26 10.69 -3.08
N GLU A 75 0.45 10.92 -2.04
CA GLU A 75 -0.50 12.04 -1.97
C GLU A 75 0.23 13.39 -2.02
N TYR A 76 1.41 13.51 -1.40
CA TYR A 76 2.21 14.75 -1.43
C TYR A 76 2.67 15.14 -2.84
N PHE A 77 2.71 14.19 -3.77
CA PHE A 77 3.13 14.42 -5.14
C PHE A 77 1.96 14.39 -6.14
N GLY A 78 0.76 14.00 -5.72
CA GLY A 78 -0.39 13.83 -6.59
C GLY A 78 -0.16 12.78 -7.68
N VAL A 79 0.62 11.74 -7.39
CA VAL A 79 0.99 10.69 -8.35
C VAL A 79 0.24 9.39 -8.09
N GLN A 80 0.10 8.57 -9.13
CA GLN A 80 -0.56 7.27 -9.01
C GLN A 80 0.35 6.21 -8.37
N MET A 81 -0.22 5.30 -7.60
CA MET A 81 0.48 4.11 -7.09
C MET A 81 0.94 3.20 -8.23
N TRP A 82 2.11 2.59 -8.08
CA TRP A 82 2.66 1.62 -9.03
C TRP A 82 1.96 0.26 -8.92
N LEU A 83 1.72 -0.19 -7.69
CA LEU A 83 1.16 -1.51 -7.40
C LEU A 83 -0.36 -1.43 -7.32
N GLN A 84 -1.01 -1.22 -8.47
CA GLN A 84 -2.47 -1.23 -8.59
C GLN A 84 -2.92 -1.99 -9.83
N HIS A 85 -4.13 -2.56 -9.78
CA HIS A 85 -4.75 -3.26 -10.88
C HIS A 85 -6.29 -3.19 -10.78
N PRO A 86 -7.00 -2.90 -11.88
CA PRO A 86 -8.46 -3.00 -11.90
C PRO A 86 -8.95 -4.40 -11.54
N PHE A 87 -10.01 -4.49 -10.74
CA PHE A 87 -10.65 -5.73 -10.34
C PHE A 87 -12.18 -5.57 -10.22
N LYS A 88 -12.90 -5.98 -11.28
CA LYS A 88 -14.35 -5.74 -11.44
C LYS A 88 -14.64 -4.24 -11.31
N ASN A 89 -15.54 -3.84 -10.42
CA ASN A 89 -15.88 -2.45 -10.13
C ASN A 89 -15.00 -1.83 -9.02
N ASN A 90 -13.89 -2.48 -8.67
CA ASN A 90 -12.95 -2.04 -7.64
C ASN A 90 -11.52 -1.97 -8.21
N THR A 91 -10.60 -1.52 -7.37
CA THR A 91 -9.17 -1.51 -7.67
C THR A 91 -8.43 -2.28 -6.58
N PHE A 92 -7.65 -3.27 -6.97
CA PHE A 92 -6.64 -3.87 -6.10
C PHE A 92 -5.45 -2.93 -6.04
N TRP A 93 -4.92 -2.66 -4.85
CA TRP A 93 -3.72 -1.84 -4.70
C TRP A 93 -2.92 -2.23 -3.47
N ALA A 94 -1.64 -1.87 -3.49
CA ALA A 94 -0.73 -1.93 -2.35
C ALA A 94 0.23 -0.73 -2.43
N TYR A 95 0.72 -0.26 -1.28
CA TYR A 95 1.67 0.85 -1.25
C TYR A 95 3.06 0.42 -1.72
N ASN A 96 3.52 -0.72 -1.23
CA ASN A 96 4.87 -1.22 -1.47
C ASN A 96 4.89 -2.76 -1.43
N PRO A 97 6.04 -3.41 -1.72
CA PRO A 97 6.14 -4.87 -1.75
C PRO A 97 5.82 -5.53 -0.41
N ALA A 98 6.10 -4.88 0.72
CA ALA A 98 5.80 -5.43 2.04
C ALA A 98 4.27 -5.49 2.27
N HIS A 99 3.55 -4.43 1.90
CA HIS A 99 2.08 -4.43 1.91
C HIS A 99 1.52 -5.50 0.95
N LEU A 100 2.06 -5.59 -0.27
CA LEU A 100 1.63 -6.59 -1.26
C LEU A 100 1.83 -8.03 -0.76
N ALA A 101 2.97 -8.30 -0.10
CA ALA A 101 3.27 -9.61 0.48
C ALA A 101 2.33 -9.94 1.66
N TYR A 102 2.00 -8.95 2.49
CA TYR A 102 1.05 -9.15 3.59
C TYR A 102 -0.36 -9.50 3.07
N LEU A 103 -0.83 -8.79 2.02
CA LEU A 103 -2.09 -9.12 1.33
C LEU A 103 -2.05 -10.52 0.71
N GLU A 104 -0.93 -10.90 0.08
CA GLU A 104 -0.77 -12.23 -0.50
C GLU A 104 -0.88 -13.32 0.55
N GLN A 105 -0.20 -13.19 1.68
CA GLN A 105 -0.26 -14.17 2.77
C GLN A 105 -1.69 -14.32 3.29
N TYR A 106 -2.39 -13.19 3.47
CA TYR A 106 -3.79 -13.17 3.91
C TYR A 106 -4.75 -13.85 2.91
N ILE A 107 -4.63 -13.51 1.62
CA ILE A 107 -5.48 -14.05 0.55
C ILE A 107 -5.14 -15.52 0.27
N ALA A 108 -3.87 -15.90 0.37
CA ALA A 108 -3.40 -17.26 0.16
C ALA A 108 -3.71 -18.19 1.35
N ALA A 109 -4.25 -17.70 2.46
CA ALA A 109 -4.62 -18.54 3.58
C ALA A 109 -6.03 -19.12 3.46
N THR A 110 -6.18 -20.37 3.88
CA THR A 110 -7.48 -21.06 3.99
C THR A 110 -8.10 -20.90 5.37
N LEU A 111 -7.26 -20.73 6.41
CA LEU A 111 -7.64 -20.48 7.80
C LEU A 111 -6.97 -19.18 8.24
N ARG A 112 -7.76 -18.29 8.82
CA ARG A 112 -7.35 -16.96 9.29
C ARG A 112 -7.58 -16.93 10.78
N GLU A 113 -6.50 -16.97 11.54
CA GLU A 113 -6.56 -16.95 12.99
C GLU A 113 -6.30 -15.52 13.46
N HIS A 114 -7.15 -15.06 14.37
CA HIS A 114 -7.01 -13.76 15.00
C HIS A 114 -6.45 -13.97 16.41
N LYS A 115 -5.41 -13.21 16.77
CA LYS A 115 -5.01 -13.08 18.18
C LYS A 115 -6.00 -12.21 18.93
N ASP A 116 -6.01 -12.34 20.27
CA ASP A 116 -6.65 -11.38 21.16
C ASP A 116 -6.25 -9.95 20.77
N ARG A 117 -7.26 -9.08 20.65
CA ARG A 117 -7.10 -7.77 20.01
C ARG A 117 -7.96 -6.71 20.69
N SER A 118 -7.38 -5.51 20.77
CA SER A 118 -8.02 -4.32 21.35
C SER A 118 -8.58 -3.36 20.28
N HIS A 119 -8.18 -3.49 19.00
CA HIS A 119 -8.52 -2.54 17.92
C HIS A 119 -8.65 -3.20 16.55
N PHE A 120 -9.28 -2.50 15.59
CA PHE A 120 -9.41 -2.94 14.21
C PHE A 120 -8.08 -2.94 13.43
N THR A 121 -7.77 -4.03 12.74
CA THR A 121 -6.54 -4.20 11.94
C THR A 121 -6.73 -3.71 10.49
N LEU A 122 -5.65 -3.63 9.70
CA LEU A 122 -5.72 -3.37 8.25
C LEU A 122 -6.76 -4.29 7.58
N LEU A 123 -6.71 -5.57 7.92
CA LEU A 123 -7.45 -6.62 7.23
C LEU A 123 -8.96 -6.44 7.39
N GLU A 124 -9.43 -6.01 8.56
CA GLU A 124 -10.87 -5.81 8.81
C GLU A 124 -11.43 -4.58 8.10
N LYS A 125 -10.57 -3.61 7.79
CA LYS A 125 -10.92 -2.41 7.04
C LYS A 125 -10.84 -2.62 5.52
N LEU A 126 -10.40 -3.80 5.07
CA LEU A 126 -10.35 -4.09 3.65
C LEU A 126 -11.76 -4.13 3.03
N PRO A 127 -11.90 -3.67 1.77
CA PRO A 127 -13.13 -3.86 1.04
C PRO A 127 -13.54 -5.34 0.95
N LYS A 128 -14.85 -5.61 0.96
CA LYS A 128 -15.43 -6.97 0.95
C LYS A 128 -14.80 -7.91 -0.08
N PHE A 129 -14.42 -7.41 -1.25
CA PHE A 129 -13.90 -8.24 -2.34
C PHE A 129 -12.58 -8.96 -2.01
N TYR A 130 -11.78 -8.44 -1.07
CA TYR A 130 -10.55 -9.10 -0.58
C TYR A 130 -10.87 -10.36 0.25
N HIS A 131 -12.05 -10.40 0.87
CA HIS A 131 -12.44 -11.49 1.77
C HIS A 131 -13.16 -12.63 1.06
N GLU A 132 -13.80 -12.36 -0.08
CA GLU A 132 -14.58 -13.33 -0.82
C GLU A 132 -13.72 -14.47 -1.39
N SER A 133 -14.00 -15.71 -0.97
CA SER A 133 -13.27 -16.91 -1.42
C SER A 133 -13.25 -17.10 -2.94
N LYS A 134 -14.36 -16.77 -3.62
CA LYS A 134 -14.48 -16.81 -5.09
C LYS A 134 -13.48 -15.90 -5.82
N ASN A 135 -13.00 -14.84 -5.17
CA ASN A 135 -12.03 -13.91 -5.77
C ASN A 135 -10.58 -14.35 -5.58
N ARG A 136 -10.30 -15.29 -4.66
CA ARG A 136 -8.94 -15.67 -4.23
C ARG A 136 -8.00 -15.97 -5.39
N THR A 137 -8.40 -16.88 -6.28
CA THR A 137 -7.56 -17.28 -7.42
C THR A 137 -7.26 -16.10 -8.35
N ALA A 138 -8.23 -15.21 -8.56
CA ALA A 138 -8.05 -14.03 -9.41
C ALA A 138 -7.15 -12.98 -8.74
N LEU A 139 -7.31 -12.74 -7.44
CA LEU A 139 -6.48 -11.81 -6.68
C LEU A 139 -5.02 -12.29 -6.60
N LEU A 140 -4.79 -13.59 -6.38
CA LEU A 140 -3.42 -14.15 -6.38
C LEU A 140 -2.74 -14.01 -7.75
N LYS A 141 -3.49 -14.15 -8.85
CA LYS A 141 -2.96 -13.87 -10.20
C LYS A 141 -2.58 -12.40 -10.38
N ILE A 142 -3.38 -11.47 -9.86
CA ILE A 142 -3.07 -10.03 -9.87
C ILE A 142 -1.79 -9.77 -9.07
N ILE A 143 -1.66 -10.34 -7.88
CA ILE A 143 -0.47 -10.18 -7.03
C ILE A 143 0.78 -10.68 -7.75
N ALA A 144 0.72 -11.86 -8.36
CA ALA A 144 1.84 -12.41 -9.12
C ALA A 144 2.28 -11.47 -10.26
N LYS A 145 1.31 -10.88 -10.99
CA LYS A 145 1.58 -9.89 -12.05
C LYS A 145 2.18 -8.60 -11.49
N LEU A 146 1.72 -8.12 -10.34
CA LEU A 146 2.24 -6.90 -9.70
C LEU A 146 3.66 -7.09 -9.14
N LYS A 147 4.00 -8.29 -8.67
CA LYS A 147 5.37 -8.60 -8.21
C LYS A 147 6.41 -8.55 -9.33
N SER A 148 6.01 -8.84 -10.56
CA SER A 148 6.87 -8.83 -11.75
C SER A 148 6.84 -7.50 -12.51
N LYS A 149 6.28 -6.43 -11.93
CA LYS A 149 6.02 -5.15 -12.60
C LYS A 149 7.10 -4.12 -12.28
#